data_AF-A0A1V5VU17-F1
#
_entry.id   AF-A0A1V5VU17-F1
#
_cell.length_a   1.000
_cell.length_b   1.000
_cell.length_c   1.000
_cell.angle_alpha   90.00
_cell.angle_beta   90.00
_cell.angle_gamma   90.00
#
_symmetry.space_group_name_H-M   'P 1'
#
loop_
_entity.id
_entity.type
_entity.pdbx_description
1 polymer ?
#
loop_
_entity_poly.entity_id
_entity_poly.type
_entity_poly.pdbx_seq_one_letter_code
_entity_poly.pdbx_strand_id
1 'polypeptide(L)'
;MKKSEMTKKDSIKVFNEKQIRSHWDEIQEKWFFSIVDVVGVLSESIDPLAYWRKLKQRLKAEGNETVTNCHALKMIAADGKMRTTDVADTEQLFRLI
;
A
#
# COMPACT_ATOMS: atom_id res chain seq x y z
N MET A 1 15.35 -2.59 37.94
CA MET A 1 14.17 -2.36 37.07
C MET A 1 14.59 -1.56 35.85
N LYS A 2 14.55 -2.12 34.65
CA LYS A 2 14.36 -1.39 33.36
C LYS A 2 13.71 -2.37 32.40
N LYS A 3 12.41 -2.17 32.17
CA LYS A 3 11.60 -2.86 31.17
C LYS A 3 11.86 -2.10 29.87
N SER A 4 12.57 -2.69 28.92
CA SER A 4 12.64 -2.16 27.55
C SER A 4 11.60 -2.91 26.73
N GLU A 5 10.49 -2.23 26.49
CA GLU A 5 9.41 -2.64 25.60
C GLU A 5 9.95 -2.99 24.21
N MET A 6 9.60 -4.20 23.77
CA MET A 6 9.87 -4.70 22.44
C MET A 6 8.92 -3.98 21.48
N THR A 7 9.44 -3.03 20.71
CA THR A 7 8.69 -2.30 19.69
C THR A 7 8.16 -3.30 18.65
N LYS A 8 6.84 -3.26 18.40
CA LYS A 8 6.16 -4.06 17.36
C LYS A 8 6.98 -3.96 16.07
N LYS A 9 7.60 -5.08 15.67
CA LYS A 9 8.34 -5.20 14.41
C LYS A 9 7.40 -4.82 13.27
N ASP A 10 7.68 -3.72 12.58
CA ASP A 10 7.24 -3.49 11.22
C ASP A 10 7.72 -4.69 10.39
N SER A 11 6.84 -5.67 10.18
CA SER A 11 7.15 -6.85 9.40
C SER A 11 7.20 -6.46 7.94
N ILE A 12 8.38 -6.04 7.46
CA ILE A 12 8.65 -5.88 6.04
C ILE A 12 8.47 -7.25 5.39
N LYS A 13 7.32 -7.46 4.74
CA LYS A 13 7.09 -8.64 3.92
C LYS A 13 7.75 -8.41 2.56
N VAL A 14 8.87 -9.10 2.34
CA VAL A 14 9.59 -9.09 1.06
C VAL A 14 8.83 -10.00 0.11
N PHE A 15 8.38 -9.47 -1.04
CA PHE A 15 7.76 -10.26 -2.11
C PHE A 15 8.53 -9.97 -3.40
N ASN A 16 9.16 -10.99 -3.98
CA ASN A 16 9.92 -10.88 -5.23
C ASN A 16 11.06 -9.83 -5.20
N GLU A 17 11.86 -9.81 -4.12
CA GLU A 17 12.96 -8.84 -3.87
C GLU A 17 12.53 -7.36 -3.75
N LYS A 18 11.24 -7.07 -3.92
CA LYS A 18 10.65 -5.75 -3.78
C LYS A 18 9.95 -5.65 -2.42
N GLN A 19 10.24 -4.56 -1.72
CA GLN A 19 9.62 -4.27 -0.43
C GLN A 19 8.25 -3.64 -0.65
N ILE A 20 7.20 -4.20 -0.05
CA ILE A 20 5.87 -3.60 -0.03
C ILE A 20 5.73 -2.82 1.27
N ARG A 21 5.46 -1.52 1.18
CA ARG A 21 5.19 -0.69 2.35
C ARG A 21 3.85 -1.09 2.96
N SER A 22 3.87 -1.41 4.25
CA SER A 22 2.69 -1.81 5.03
C SER A 22 2.57 -0.99 6.30
N HIS A 23 1.36 -0.73 6.74
CA HIS A 23 1.04 -0.05 7.99
C HIS A 23 -0.05 -0.82 8.72
N TRP A 24 0.16 -1.07 10.01
CA TRP A 24 -0.86 -1.64 10.88
C TRP A 24 -1.67 -0.50 11.51
N ASP A 25 -2.98 -0.50 11.26
CA ASP A 25 -3.91 0.41 11.92
C ASP A 25 -4.49 -0.26 13.17
N GLU A 26 -4.18 0.29 14.34
CA GLU A 26 -4.64 -0.26 15.63
C GLU A 26 -6.11 0.02 15.92
N ILE A 27 -6.74 0.99 15.26
CA ILE A 27 -8.15 1.36 15.48
C ILE A 27 -9.06 0.40 14.73
N GLN A 28 -8.68 0.07 13.49
CA GLN A 28 -9.42 -0.83 12.63
C GLN A 28 -8.95 -2.29 12.71
N GLU A 29 -7.84 -2.54 13.41
CA GLU A 29 -7.17 -3.85 13.50
C GLU A 29 -6.89 -4.45 12.11
N LYS A 30 -6.43 -3.60 11.19
CA LYS A 30 -6.22 -3.96 9.78
C LYS A 30 -4.82 -3.58 9.29
N TRP A 31 -4.33 -4.36 8.33
CA TRP A 31 -3.15 -4.01 7.56
C TRP A 31 -3.53 -3.21 6.32
N PHE A 32 -2.88 -2.06 6.16
CA PHE A 32 -2.89 -1.25 4.95
C PHE A 32 -1.59 -1.42 4.20
N PHE A 33 -1.67 -1.52 2.88
CA PHE A 33 -0.52 -1.70 2.00
C PHE A 33 -0.50 -0.62 0.93
N SER A 34 0.69 -0.17 0.51
CA SER A 34 0.81 0.74 -0.62
C SER A 34 0.38 0.07 -1.91
N ILE A 35 -0.65 0.63 -2.55
CA ILE A 35 -1.18 0.09 -3.82
C ILE A 35 -0.12 0.17 -4.91
N VAL A 36 0.63 1.27 -4.96
CA VAL A 36 1.69 1.48 -5.97
C VAL A 36 2.78 0.41 -5.86
N ASP A 37 3.15 0.01 -4.64
CA ASP A 37 4.16 -1.03 -4.45
C ASP A 37 3.61 -2.39 -4.88
N VAL A 38 2.39 -2.75 -4.45
CA VAL A 38 1.75 -4.02 -4.83
C VAL A 38 1.62 -4.14 -6.35
N VAL A 39 1.08 -3.11 -6.99
CA VAL A 39 0.94 -3.05 -8.44
C VAL A 39 2.30 -3.09 -9.13
N GLY A 40 3.33 -2.44 -8.58
CA GLY A 40 4.69 -2.48 -9.12
C GLY A 40 5.36 -3.86 -9.01
N VAL A 41 4.99 -4.65 -8.00
CA VAL A 41 5.40 -6.06 -7.89
C VAL A 41 4.68 -6.91 -8.92
N LEU A 42 3.36 -6.77 -9.03
CA LEU A 42 2.52 -7.64 -9.87
C LEU A 42 2.61 -7.34 -11.37
N SER A 43 2.74 -6.06 -11.74
CA SER A 43 2.78 -5.63 -13.14
C SER A 43 4.19 -5.60 -13.74
N GLU A 44 5.22 -5.72 -12.88
CA GLU A 44 6.63 -5.49 -13.23
C GLU A 44 6.88 -4.16 -13.99
N SER A 45 5.95 -3.21 -13.88
CA SER A 45 6.01 -1.93 -14.60
C SER A 45 7.23 -1.11 -14.17
N ILE A 46 7.90 -0.50 -15.16
CA ILE A 46 8.99 0.45 -14.94
C ILE A 46 8.50 1.69 -14.18
N ASP A 47 7.24 2.08 -14.38
CA ASP A 47 6.58 3.17 -13.64
C ASP A 47 5.26 2.66 -13.01
N PRO A 48 5.32 2.14 -11.77
CA PRO A 48 4.14 1.67 -11.05
C PRO A 48 3.13 2.78 -10.76
N LEU A 49 3.57 4.03 -10.61
CA LEU A 49 2.69 5.16 -10.32
C LEU A 49 1.85 5.52 -11.54
N ALA A 50 2.46 5.57 -12.72
CA ALA A 50 1.74 5.77 -13.97
C ALA A 50 0.76 4.63 -14.26
N TYR A 51 1.17 3.38 -13.97
CA TYR A 51 0.28 2.23 -14.09
C TYR A 51 -0.94 2.37 -13.18
N TRP A 52 -0.73 2.68 -11.89
CA TRP A 52 -1.81 2.88 -10.93
C TRP A 52 -2.78 3.98 -11.35
N ARG A 53 -2.27 5.12 -11.84
CA ARG A 53 -3.11 6.21 -12.35
C ARG A 53 -4.03 5.76 -13.50
N LYS A 54 -3.50 4.98 -14.45
CA LYS A 54 -4.29 4.42 -15.55
C LYS A 54 -5.31 3.40 -15.06
N LEU A 55 -4.92 2.50 -14.15
CA LEU A 55 -5.83 1.52 -13.56
C LEU A 55 -6.98 2.22 -12.82
N LYS A 56 -6.67 3.23 -12.01
CA LYS A 56 -7.65 4.04 -11.29
C LYS A 56 -8.63 4.75 -12.22
N GLN A 57 -8.15 5.26 -13.35
CA GLN A 57 -9.01 5.86 -14.38
C GLN A 57 -9.97 4.84 -15.01
N ARG A 58 -9.48 3.63 -15.35
CA ARG A 58 -10.30 2.55 -15.93
C ARG A 58 -11.36 2.08 -14.96
N LEU A 59 -10.97 1.76 -13.72
CA LEU A 59 -11.89 1.32 -12.67
C LEU A 59 -12.96 2.37 -12.37
N LYS A 60 -12.60 3.66 -12.39
CA LYS A 60 -13.57 4.75 -12.24
C LYS A 60 -14.54 4.84 -13.43
N ALA A 61 -14.08 4.58 -14.65
CA ALA A 61 -14.93 4.53 -15.83
C ALA A 61 -15.88 3.33 -15.83
N GLU A 62 -15.48 2.22 -15.23
CA GLU A 62 -16.31 1.02 -15.01
C GLU A 62 -17.31 1.18 -13.85
N GLY A 63 -17.28 2.30 -13.13
CA GLY A 63 -18.16 2.55 -11.98
C GLY A 63 -17.75 1.83 -10.71
N ASN A 64 -16.49 1.40 -10.60
CA ASN A 64 -15.99 0.76 -9.38
C ASN A 64 -15.83 1.82 -8.27
N GLU A 65 -16.63 1.74 -7.22
CA GLU A 65 -16.59 2.69 -6.11
C GLU A 65 -15.37 2.48 -5.19
N THR A 66 -14.75 1.29 -5.24
CA THR A 66 -13.64 0.89 -4.35
C THR A 66 -12.40 1.79 -4.53
N VAL A 67 -12.13 2.25 -5.77
CA VAL A 67 -11.01 3.17 -6.06
C VAL A 67 -11.25 4.59 -5.55
N THR A 68 -12.48 4.93 -5.22
CA THR A 68 -12.84 6.25 -4.67
C THR A 68 -12.55 6.32 -3.18
N ASN A 69 -12.58 5.17 -2.49
CA ASN A 69 -12.30 5.03 -1.06
C ASN A 69 -10.87 4.59 -0.74
N CYS A 70 -9.93 4.70 -1.67
CA CYS A 70 -8.52 4.46 -1.34
C CYS A 70 -8.09 5.43 -0.23
N HIS A 71 -7.60 4.89 0.89
CA HIS A 71 -7.07 5.71 1.96
C HIS A 71 -5.73 6.29 1.53
N ALA A 72 -5.45 7.52 1.94
CA ALA A 72 -4.18 8.17 1.67
C ALA A 72 -3.38 8.23 2.98
N LEU A 73 -2.34 7.41 3.10
CA LEU A 73 -1.45 7.40 4.26
C LEU A 73 -0.08 7.96 3.92
N LYS A 74 0.54 8.65 4.88
CA LYS A 74 1.94 9.03 4.76
C LYS A 74 2.82 7.84 5.10
N MET A 75 3.60 7.39 4.14
CA MET A 75 4.57 6.31 4.30
C MET A 75 5.96 6.80 3.91
N ILE A 76 6.99 6.20 4.50
CA ILE A 76 8.38 6.43 4.11
C ILE A 76 8.57 5.80 2.72
N ALA A 77 8.94 6.61 1.73
CA ALA A 77 9.28 6.12 0.40
C ALA A 77 10.71 5.56 0.38
N ALA A 78 11.08 4.88 -0.71
CA ALA A 78 12.42 4.28 -0.87
C ALA A 78 13.57 5.31 -0.79
N ASP A 79 13.29 6.58 -1.03
CA ASP A 79 14.25 7.70 -0.87
C ASP A 79 14.38 8.20 0.58
N GLY A 80 13.71 7.55 1.54
CA GLY A 80 13.68 7.92 2.95
C GLY A 80 12.75 9.10 3.27
N LYS A 81 12.02 9.66 2.29
CA LYS A 81 11.13 10.80 2.51
C LYS A 81 9.70 10.35 2.76
N MET A 82 9.01 11.04 3.68
CA MET A 82 7.58 10.84 3.89
C MET A 82 6.79 11.33 2.69
N ARG A 83 6.01 10.44 2.08
CA ARG A 83 5.12 10.75 0.96
C ARG A 83 3.74 10.19 1.23
N THR A 84 2.72 10.95 0.85
CA THR A 84 1.35 10.44 0.83
C THR A 84 1.24 9.45 -0.32
N THR A 85 0.77 8.24 -0.02
CA THR A 85 0.49 7.19 -1.01
C THR A 85 -0.93 6.68 -0.81
N ASP A 86 -1.56 6.29 -1.92
CA ASP A 86 -2.78 5.51 -1.87
C ASP A 86 -2.44 4.15 -1.23
N VAL A 87 -3.22 3.77 -0.23
CA VAL A 87 -3.14 2.48 0.47
C VAL A 87 -4.49 1.78 0.40
N ALA A 88 -4.43 0.45 0.46
CA ALA A 88 -5.60 -0.42 0.50
C ALA A 88 -5.41 -1.50 1.56
N ASP A 89 -6.51 -1.93 2.17
CA ASP A 89 -6.51 -3.17 2.96
C ASP A 89 -6.50 -4.41 2.06
N THR A 90 -6.45 -5.60 2.68
CA THR A 90 -6.35 -6.85 1.93
C THR A 90 -7.57 -7.10 1.03
N GLU A 91 -8.78 -6.79 1.50
CA GLU A 91 -10.01 -6.98 0.72
C GLU A 91 -10.08 -6.01 -0.46
N GLN A 92 -9.71 -4.75 -0.22
CA GLN A 92 -9.62 -3.74 -1.26
C GLN A 92 -8.59 -4.13 -2.33
N LEU A 93 -7.41 -4.63 -1.93
CA LEU A 93 -6.42 -5.12 -2.88
C LEU A 93 -6.94 -6.26 -3.76
N PHE A 94 -7.66 -7.25 -3.19
CA PHE A 94 -8.26 -8.33 -3.98
C PHE A 94 -9.33 -7.86 -4.97
N ARG A 95 -9.95 -6.70 -4.76
CA ARG A 95 -10.89 -6.10 -5.72
C ARG A 95 -10.21 -5.28 -6.82
N LEU A 96 -8.96 -4.90 -6.62
CA LEU A 96 -8.18 -4.09 -7.56
C LEU A 96 -7.40 -4.94 -8.58
N ILE A 97 -7.17 -6.23 -8.27
CA ILE A 97 -6.34 -7.16 -9.05
C ILE A 97 -7.21 -8.23 -9.70
#